data_AF-A0A524LXW3-F1
#
_entry.id   AF-A0A524LXW3-F1
#
_cell.length_a   1.000
_cell.length_b   1.000
_cell.length_c   1.000
_cell.angle_alpha   90.00
_cell.angle_beta   90.00
_cell.angle_gamma   90.00
#
_symmetry.space_group_name_H-M   'P 1'
#
loop_
_entity.id
_entity.type
_entity.pdbx_description
1 polymer ?
#
loop_
_entity_poly.entity_id
_entity_poly.type
_entity_poly.pdbx_seq_one_letter_code
_entity_poly.pdbx_strand_id
1 'polypeptide(L)' 'IKGFRIRRSADVRRIIGNAMAYTDGPCVIDVEVEKEDNVFPMIPAGASLSEMILERPRTKMEKPVGST' A
#
# COMPACT_ATOMS: atom_id res chain seq x y z
N ILE A 1 5.59 20.08 14.98
CA ILE A 1 5.51 18.64 14.64
C ILE A 1 6.63 18.35 13.65
N LYS A 2 7.47 17.34 13.91
CA LYS A 2 8.59 16.98 13.01
C LYS A 2 8.06 16.30 11.75
N GLY A 3 8.62 16.63 10.59
CA GLY A 3 8.25 16.01 9.30
C GLY A 3 9.43 15.31 8.65
N PHE A 4 9.17 14.15 8.06
CA PHE A 4 10.08 13.38 7.21
C PHE A 4 9.43 13.22 5.84
N ARG A 5 10.18 13.47 4.76
CA ARG A 5 9.67 13.33 3.39
C ARG A 5 10.56 12.43 2.56
N ILE A 6 9.96 11.45 1.88
CA ILE A 6 10.65 10.46 1.05
C ILE A 6 10.09 10.58 -0.38
N ARG A 7 10.96 10.92 -1.35
CA ARG A 7 10.60 11.01 -2.78
C ARG A 7 11.35 10.02 -3.67
N ARG A 8 12.32 9.30 -3.10
CA ARG A 8 13.18 8.35 -3.83
C ARG A 8 13.35 7.09 -3.00
N SER A 9 13.26 5.94 -3.65
CA SER A 9 13.35 4.63 -3.00
C SER A 9 14.67 4.42 -2.25
N ALA A 10 15.77 5.02 -2.74
CA ALA A 10 17.08 4.94 -2.09
C ALA A 10 17.12 5.59 -0.69
N ASP A 11 16.23 6.55 -0.41
CA ASP A 11 16.21 7.29 0.84
C ASP A 11 15.39 6.59 1.95
N VAL A 12 14.60 5.58 1.60
CA VAL A 12 13.60 4.93 2.46
C VAL A 12 14.22 4.43 3.77
N ARG A 13 15.23 3.57 3.70
CA ARG A 13 15.79 2.89 4.89
C ARG A 13 16.39 3.88 5.89
N ARG A 14 17.10 4.90 5.40
CA ARG A 14 17.74 5.93 6.22
C ARG A 14 16.70 6.84 6.89
N ILE A 15 15.72 7.33 6.13
CA ILE A 15 14.74 8.28 6.64
C ILE A 15 13.76 7.61 7.61
N ILE A 16 13.31 6.39 7.32
CA ILE A 16 12.48 5.62 8.26
C ILE A 16 13.26 5.35 9.56
N GLY A 17 14.53 4.97 9.48
CA GLY A 17 15.37 4.78 10.67
C GLY A 17 15.45 6.04 11.53
N ASN A 18 15.65 7.21 10.90
CA ASN A 18 15.65 8.50 11.61
C ASN A 18 14.29 8.83 12.23
N ALA A 19 13.19 8.49 11.56
CA ALA A 19 11.83 8.72 12.07
C ALA A 19 11.51 7.82 13.27
N MET A 20 11.94 6.55 13.23
CA MET A 20 11.78 5.61 14.34
C MET A 20 12.64 5.98 15.56
N ALA A 21 13.82 6.59 15.34
CA ALA A 21 14.70 7.04 16.42
C ALA A 21 14.26 8.37 17.07
N TYR A 22 13.28 9.07 16.49
CA TYR A 22 12.82 10.36 16.99
C TYR A 22 11.91 10.19 18.21
N THR A 23 12.36 10.69 19.37
CA THR A 23 11.64 10.56 20.66
C THR A 23 11.11 11.87 21.23
N ASP A 24 11.39 13.01 20.60
CA ASP A 24 11.04 14.36 21.11
C ASP A 24 9.58 14.78 20.83
N GLY A 25 8.70 13.81 20.59
CA GLY A 25 7.26 14.02 20.36
C GLY A 25 6.75 13.38 19.06
N PRO A 26 5.56 13.79 18.56
CA PRO A 26 4.97 13.23 17.36
C PRO A 26 5.70 13.70 16.09
N CYS A 27 5.76 12.82 15.09
CA CYS A 27 6.24 13.14 13.76
C CYS A 27 5.28 12.65 12.67
N VAL A 28 5.44 13.21 11.47
CA VAL A 28 4.71 12.82 10.25
C VAL A 28 5.73 12.36 9.22
N ILE A 29 5.40 11.28 8.51
CA ILE A 29 6.18 10.76 7.40
C ILE A 29 5.33 10.86 6.13
N ASP A 30 5.79 11.66 5.17
CA ASP A 30 5.23 11.77 3.82
C ASP A 30 6.08 10.91 2.87
N VAL A 31 5.49 9.87 2.30
CA VAL A 31 6.16 8.94 1.38
C VAL A 31 5.48 8.99 0.03
N GLU A 32 6.19 9.50 -0.97
CA GLU A 32 5.73 9.48 -2.36
C GLU A 32 5.91 8.06 -2.91
N VAL A 33 4.78 7.44 -3.26
CA VAL A 33 4.72 6.09 -3.85
C VAL A 33 4.16 6.17 -5.27
N GLU A 34 4.47 5.16 -6.08
CA GLU A 34 3.83 5.01 -7.38
C GLU A 34 2.31 4.79 -7.21
N LYS A 35 1.53 5.29 -8.17
CA LYS A 35 0.07 5.11 -8.17
C LYS A 35 -0.26 3.70 -8.60
N GLU A 36 -0.29 2.78 -7.65
CA GLU A 36 -0.85 1.45 -7.83
C GLU A 36 -2.06 1.26 -6.92
N ASP A 37 -3.23 1.03 -7.53
CA ASP A 37 -4.52 0.97 -6.82
C ASP A 37 -4.90 -0.44 -6.35
N ASN A 38 -4.10 -1.47 -6.62
CA ASN A 38 -4.49 -2.86 -6.38
C ASN A 38 -3.75 -3.48 -5.20
N VAL A 39 -4.49 -3.95 -4.20
CA VAL A 39 -3.97 -4.71 -3.07
C VAL A 39 -4.18 -6.20 -3.34
N PHE A 40 -3.10 -6.99 -3.29
CA PHE A 40 -3.13 -8.45 -3.44
C PHE A 40 -2.44 -9.14 -2.26
N PRO A 41 -2.80 -10.39 -1.91
CA PRO A 41 -3.85 -11.19 -2.53
C PRO A 41 -5.27 -10.68 -2.20
N MET A 42 -6.22 -10.95 -3.08
CA MET A 42 -7.62 -10.51 -2.93
C MET A 42 -8.60 -11.62 -3.35
N ILE A 43 -9.63 -11.88 -2.55
CA ILE A 43 -10.77 -12.70 -2.95
C ILE A 43 -11.85 -11.73 -3.46
N PRO A 44 -12.29 -11.82 -4.73
CA PRO A 44 -13.36 -10.97 -5.26
C PRO A 44 -14.65 -11.10 -4.46
N ALA A 45 -15.48 -10.05 -4.45
CA ALA A 45 -16.77 -10.13 -3.76
C ALA A 45 -17.64 -11.22 -4.39
N GLY A 46 -18.19 -12.11 -3.56
CA GLY A 46 -19.00 -13.25 -3.98
C GLY A 46 -18.20 -14.47 -4.45
N ALA A 47 -16.87 -14.41 -4.50
CA ALA A 47 -16.01 -15.53 -4.88
C ALA A 47 -15.64 -16.42 -3.68
N SER A 48 -15.27 -17.66 -3.97
CA SER A 48 -14.79 -18.63 -2.99
C SER A 48 -13.31 -18.41 -2.63
N LEU A 49 -12.85 -19.02 -1.53
CA LEU A 49 -11.44 -18.97 -1.12
C LEU A 49 -10.48 -19.51 -2.20
N SER A 50 -10.92 -20.50 -2.98
CA SER A 50 -10.15 -21.07 -4.10
C SER A 50 -9.94 -20.11 -5.27
N GLU A 51 -10.71 -19.02 -5.33
CA GLU A 51 -10.68 -18.04 -6.43
C GLU A 51 -9.85 -16.79 -6.04
N MET A 52 -8.92 -16.94 -5.11
CA MET A 52 -8.00 -15.88 -4.68
C MET A 52 -7.11 -15.42 -5.83
N ILE A 53 -7.08 -14.10 -6.05
CA ILE A 53 -6.22 -13.45 -7.02
C ILE A 53 -4.92 -13.07 -6.33
N LEU A 54 -3.79 -13.52 -6.87
CA LEU A 54 -2.45 -13.29 -6.32
C LEU A 54 -1.71 -12.13 -6.99
N GLU A 55 -2.07 -11.80 -8.23
CA GLU A 55 -1.44 -10.76 -9.03
C GLU A 55 -2.48 -10.04 -9.90
N ARG A 56 -2.10 -8.90 -10.47
CA ARG A 56 -2.98 -8.12 -11.34
C ARG A 56 -3.51 -8.99 -12.49
N PRO A 57 -4.84 -9.20 -12.61
CA PRO A 57 -5.41 -9.98 -13.69
C PRO A 57 -5.03 -9.40 -15.06
N ARG A 58 -4.60 -10.27 -15.97
CA ARG A 58 -4.31 -9.90 -17.37
C ARG A 58 -5.56 -9.90 -18.25
N THR A 59 -6.64 -10.49 -17.75
CA THR A 59 -7.94 -10.59 -18.42
C THR A 59 -8.98 -9.77 -17.69
N LYS A 60 -10.04 -9.38 -18.42
CA LYS A 60 -11.15 -8.61 -17.85
C LYS A 60 -11.94 -9.51 -16.90
N MET A 61 -11.98 -9.14 -15.62
CA MET A 61 -12.78 -9.87 -14.64
C MET A 61 -14.25 -9.51 -14.76
N GLU A 62 -15.10 -10.46 -14.37
CA GLU A 62 -16.51 -10.19 -14.17
C GLU A 62 -16.71 -9.16 -13.05
N LYS A 63 -17.77 -8.37 -13.16
CA LYS A 63 -18.06 -7.37 -12.13
C LYS A 63 -18.41 -8.09 -10.82
N PRO A 64 -17.91 -7.60 -9.67
CA PRO A 64 -18.28 -8.17 -8.38
C PRO A 64 -19.81 -8.07 -8.21
N VAL A 65 -20.44 -9.19 -7.88
CA VAL A 65 -21.87 -9.22 -7.54
C VAL A 65 -22.01 -8.86 -6.06
N GLY A 66 -22.78 -7.81 -5.76
CA GLY A 66 -23.09 -7.43 -4.37
C GLY A 66 -22.40 -6.19 -3.82
N SER A 67 -21.77 -5.37 -4.67
CA SER A 67 -21.49 -3.97 -4.26
C SER A 67 -22.81 -3.22 -4.25
N THR A 68 -23.24 -2.76 -3.06
CA THR A 68 -24.11 -1.58 -2.97
C THR A 68 -23.42 -0.38 -3.62
#